data_AF-B7SKH2-F1
#
_entry.id   AF-B7SKH2-F1
#
_cell.length_a   1.000
_cell.length_b   1.000
_cell.length_c   1.000
_cell.angle_alpha   90.00
_cell.angle_beta   90.00
_cell.angle_gamma   90.00
#
_symmetry.space_group_name_H-M   'P 1'
#
loop_
_entity.id
_entity.type
_entity.pdbx_description
1 polymer ?
#
loop_
_entity_poly.entity_id
_entity_poly.type
_entity_poly.pdbx_seq_one_letter_code
_entity_poly.pdbx_strand_id
1 'polypeptide(L)'
;ELTPAQKALMLSARKETGKFSEGVILSRSMELLFRAVPPSLYLALAQTEPEEKAERYQLMQQHGISELDAALKIAESIDQERGISPLPLEWTRQ
;
A
#
# COMPACT_ATOMS: atom_id res chain seq x y z
N GLU A 1 -22.79 -6.29 25.04
CA GLU A 1 -22.31 -5.00 24.53
C GLU A 1 -20.79 -4.94 24.59
N LEU A 2 -20.17 -4.05 23.81
CA LEU A 2 -18.73 -3.80 23.87
C LEU A 2 -18.35 -2.97 25.11
N THR A 3 -17.26 -3.32 25.77
CA THR A 3 -16.69 -2.54 26.88
C THR A 3 -16.16 -1.19 26.38
N PRO A 4 -16.01 -0.17 27.25
CA PRO A 4 -15.39 1.09 26.88
C PRO A 4 -13.98 0.92 26.27
N ALA A 5 -13.19 -0.04 26.79
CA ALA A 5 -11.86 -0.35 26.27
C ALA A 5 -11.90 -0.95 24.86
N GLN A 6 -12.83 -1.88 24.59
CA GLN A 6 -13.02 -2.44 23.24
C GLN A 6 -13.44 -1.37 22.23
N LYS A 7 -14.32 -0.45 22.62
CA LYS A 7 -14.71 0.70 21.77
C LYS A 7 -13.51 1.61 21.48
N ALA A 8 -12.71 1.93 22.51
CA ALA A 8 -11.50 2.73 22.34
C ALA A 8 -10.48 2.05 21.41
N LEU A 9 -10.29 0.73 21.56
CA LEU A 9 -9.41 -0.05 20.69
C LEU A 9 -9.87 -0.01 19.23
N MET A 10 -11.16 -0.23 18.96
CA MET A 10 -11.72 -0.13 17.61
C MET A 10 -11.48 1.25 16.97
N LEU A 11 -11.66 2.32 17.74
CA LEU A 11 -11.44 3.70 17.28
C LEU A 11 -9.96 4.06 17.12
N SER A 12 -9.05 3.25 17.69
CA SER A 12 -7.61 3.50 17.61
C SER A 12 -6.99 3.09 16.28
N ALA A 13 -7.64 2.20 15.50
CA ALA A 13 -7.13 1.72 14.23
C ALA A 13 -6.99 2.85 13.21
N ARG A 14 -5.82 2.95 12.58
CA ARG A 14 -5.49 3.97 11.59
C ARG A 14 -5.21 3.35 10.22
N LYS A 15 -5.45 4.15 9.18
CA LYS A 15 -4.97 3.90 7.83
C LYS A 15 -4.05 5.03 7.43
N GLU A 16 -2.89 4.69 6.88
CA GLU A 16 -2.00 5.65 6.24
C GLU A 16 -1.87 5.25 4.77
N THR A 17 -2.43 6.08 3.89
CA THR A 17 -2.47 5.83 2.44
C THR A 17 -1.05 5.58 1.90
N GLY A 18 -0.90 4.57 1.05
CA GLY A 18 0.40 4.15 0.51
C GLY A 18 1.33 3.45 1.51
N LYS A 19 0.95 3.28 2.78
CA LYS A 19 1.79 2.66 3.82
C LYS A 19 1.19 1.41 4.42
N PHE A 20 0.17 1.58 5.26
CA PHE A 20 -0.41 0.48 6.02
C PHE A 20 -1.89 0.73 6.35
N SER A 21 -2.59 -0.34 6.68
CA SER A 21 -3.91 -0.27 7.29
C SER A 21 -3.92 -1.08 8.56
N GLU A 22 -4.47 -0.53 9.63
CA GLU A 22 -4.68 -1.23 10.88
C GLU A 22 -6.09 -1.80 10.96
N GLY A 23 -6.20 -2.91 11.67
CA GLY A 23 -7.47 -3.54 11.98
C GLY A 23 -7.48 -4.01 13.42
N VAL A 24 -8.68 -4.20 13.95
CA VAL A 24 -8.89 -4.72 15.30
C VAL A 24 -9.60 -6.05 15.20
N ILE A 25 -9.09 -7.05 15.93
CA ILE A 25 -9.78 -8.32 16.14
C ILE A 25 -10.33 -8.30 17.56
N LEU A 26 -11.66 -8.42 17.68
CA LEU A 26 -12.35 -8.64 18.95
C LEU A 26 -13.01 -10.01 18.94
N SER A 27 -12.59 -10.88 19.85
CA SER A 27 -13.13 -12.24 20.03
C SER A 27 -13.22 -12.58 21.50
N ARG A 28 -13.81 -13.73 21.86
CA ARG A 28 -13.91 -14.15 23.27
C ARG A 28 -12.56 -14.42 23.92
N SER A 29 -11.56 -14.81 23.14
CA SER A 29 -10.25 -15.25 23.62
C SER A 29 -9.12 -14.28 23.29
N MET A 30 -9.38 -13.24 22.49
CA MET A 30 -8.33 -12.34 21.99
C MET A 30 -8.90 -10.98 21.56
N GLU A 31 -8.24 -9.92 22.00
CA GLU A 31 -8.49 -8.54 21.61
C GLU A 31 -7.15 -7.92 21.21
N LEU A 32 -6.98 -7.54 19.95
CA LEU A 32 -5.71 -6.97 19.46
C LEU A 32 -5.91 -5.96 18.33
N LEU A 33 -4.92 -5.09 18.20
CA LEU A 33 -4.67 -4.26 17.02
C LEU A 33 -3.60 -4.97 16.17
N PHE A 34 -3.87 -5.13 14.87
CA PHE A 34 -2.87 -5.58 13.91
C PHE A 34 -2.66 -4.51 12.84
N ARG A 35 -1.50 -4.58 12.19
CA ARG A 35 -1.15 -3.71 11.07
C ARG A 35 -0.83 -4.55 9.85
N ALA A 36 -1.60 -4.36 8.78
CA ALA A 36 -1.28 -4.89 7.47
C ALA A 36 -0.36 -3.90 6.75
N VAL A 37 0.86 -4.34 6.43
CA VAL A 37 1.85 -3.58 5.66
C VAL A 37 2.12 -4.33 4.36
N PRO A 38 1.39 -4.03 3.27
CA PRO A 38 1.59 -4.73 2.01
C PRO A 38 2.94 -4.35 1.37
N PRO A 39 3.56 -5.26 0.60
CA PRO A 39 4.68 -4.93 -0.27
C PRO A 39 4.32 -3.81 -1.26
N SER A 40 5.30 -2.98 -1.63
CA SER A 40 5.13 -1.78 -2.46
C SER A 40 4.51 -2.08 -3.82
N LEU A 41 4.90 -3.19 -4.44
CA LEU A 41 4.32 -3.65 -5.71
C LEU A 41 2.80 -3.89 -5.62
N TYR A 42 2.33 -4.51 -4.53
CA TYR A 42 0.90 -4.73 -4.34
C TYR A 42 0.13 -3.42 -4.19
N LEU A 43 0.73 -2.42 -3.53
CA LEU A 43 0.11 -1.11 -3.39
C LEU A 43 0.00 -0.41 -4.73
N ALA A 44 1.08 -0.35 -5.50
CA ALA A 44 1.10 0.29 -6.81
C ALA A 44 0.11 -0.35 -7.79
N LEU A 45 -0.01 -1.68 -7.79
CA LEU A 45 -0.95 -2.39 -8.66
C LEU A 45 -2.41 -2.24 -8.21
N ALA A 46 -2.65 -2.05 -6.93
CA ALA A 46 -4.00 -1.87 -6.36
C ALA A 46 -4.50 -0.43 -6.41
N GLN A 47 -3.70 0.52 -6.91
CA GLN A 47 -4.08 1.92 -7.04
C GLN A 47 -5.29 2.08 -7.97
N THR A 48 -6.37 2.66 -7.46
CA THR A 48 -7.63 2.84 -8.19
C THR A 48 -8.18 4.26 -8.15
N GLU A 49 -7.65 5.11 -7.27
CA GLU A 49 -8.14 6.47 -7.09
C GLU A 49 -7.77 7.36 -8.30
N PRO A 50 -8.56 8.40 -8.60
CA PRO A 50 -8.32 9.27 -9.76
C PRO A 50 -6.93 9.91 -9.78
N GLU A 51 -6.43 10.37 -8.63
CA GLU A 51 -5.10 10.97 -8.50
C GLU A 51 -3.97 9.96 -8.73
N GLU A 52 -4.12 8.73 -8.23
CA GLU A 52 -3.13 7.66 -8.42
C GLU A 52 -3.06 7.25 -9.90
N LYS A 53 -4.23 7.17 -10.56
CA LYS A 53 -4.31 6.94 -12.02
C LYS A 53 -3.65 8.06 -12.81
N ALA A 54 -3.83 9.31 -12.39
CA ALA A 54 -3.23 10.46 -13.04
C ALA A 54 -1.70 10.47 -12.90
N GLU A 55 -1.17 10.19 -11.71
CA GLU A 55 0.27 10.02 -11.46
C GLU A 55 0.87 8.92 -12.36
N ARG A 56 0.22 7.75 -12.39
CA ARG A 56 0.65 6.63 -13.23
C ARG A 56 0.65 7.01 -14.71
N TYR A 57 -0.38 7.71 -15.18
CA TYR A 57 -0.45 8.20 -16.55
C TYR A 57 0.67 9.22 -16.85
N GLN A 58 1.00 10.11 -15.92
CA GLN A 58 2.10 11.06 -16.07
C GLN A 58 3.44 10.33 -16.25
N LEU A 59 3.70 9.29 -15.47
CA LEU A 59 4.91 8.46 -15.62
C LEU A 59 4.97 7.76 -16.97
N MET A 60 3.83 7.24 -17.46
CA MET A 60 3.75 6.65 -18.81
C MET A 60 4.14 7.67 -19.89
N GLN A 61 3.63 8.91 -19.82
CA GLN A 61 3.95 9.96 -20.79
C GLN A 61 5.40 10.44 -20.67
N GLN A 62 5.89 10.64 -19.45
CA GLN A 62 7.24 11.15 -19.19
C GLN A 62 8.33 10.18 -19.67
N HIS A 63 8.12 8.88 -19.50
CA HIS A 63 9.11 7.86 -19.82
C HIS A 63 8.82 7.06 -21.09
N GLY A 64 7.65 7.22 -21.70
CA GLY A 64 7.23 6.45 -22.86
C GLY A 64 7.09 4.95 -22.55
N ILE A 65 6.59 4.61 -21.36
CA ILE A 65 6.52 3.23 -20.84
C ILE A 65 5.09 2.71 -20.74
N SER A 66 4.96 1.39 -20.60
CA SER A 66 3.65 0.75 -20.42
C SER A 66 3.02 1.10 -19.06
N GLU A 67 1.71 0.84 -18.92
CA GLU A 67 1.01 0.99 -17.64
C GLU A 67 1.60 0.11 -16.54
N LEU A 68 2.03 -1.11 -16.89
CA LEU A 68 2.69 -2.02 -15.95
C LEU A 68 4.02 -1.44 -15.50
N ASP A 69 4.88 -1.02 -16.42
CA ASP A 69 6.18 -0.42 -16.10
C ASP A 69 6.04 0.85 -15.23
N ALA A 70 5.00 1.65 -15.48
CA ALA A 70 4.70 2.81 -14.66
C ALA A 70 4.32 2.41 -13.23
N ALA A 71 3.51 1.36 -13.05
CA ALA A 71 3.21 0.81 -11.72
C ALA A 71 4.46 0.25 -11.02
N LEU A 72 5.39 -0.36 -11.75
CA LEU A 72 6.68 -0.80 -11.20
C LEU A 72 7.53 0.37 -10.71
N LYS A 73 7.55 1.49 -11.46
CA LYS A 73 8.23 2.72 -11.04
C LYS A 73 7.62 3.32 -9.77
N ILE A 74 6.29 3.30 -9.65
CA ILE A 74 5.61 3.72 -8.42
C ILE A 74 6.03 2.82 -7.26
N ALA A 75 6.05 1.50 -7.46
CA ALA A 75 6.48 0.54 -6.44
C ALA A 75 7.95 0.79 -6.01
N GLU A 76 8.85 1.06 -6.96
CA GLU A 76 10.23 1.44 -6.71
C GLU A 76 10.32 2.72 -5.86
N SER A 77 9.52 3.75 -6.16
CA SER A 77 9.46 4.98 -5.35
C SER A 77 9.01 4.70 -3.92
N ILE A 78 7.96 3.89 -3.75
CA ILE A 78 7.46 3.50 -2.42
C ILE A 78 8.52 2.71 -1.64
N ASP A 79 9.27 1.81 -2.29
CA ASP A 79 10.38 1.08 -1.65
C ASP A 79 11.47 2.05 -1.18
N GLN A 80 11.88 2.99 -2.03
CA GLN A 80 12.89 3.99 -1.68
C GLN A 80 12.46 4.85 -0.50
N GLU A 81 11.21 5.32 -0.47
CA GLU A 81 10.64 6.08 0.66
C GLU A 81 10.59 5.26 1.96
N ARG A 82 10.45 3.94 1.85
CA ARG A 82 10.48 3.00 2.99
C ARG A 82 11.89 2.57 3.38
N GLY A 83 12.93 3.00 2.66
CA GLY A 83 14.31 2.55 2.87
C GLY A 83 14.54 1.09 2.48
N ILE A 84 13.71 0.54 1.58
CA ILE A 84 13.80 -0.81 1.05
C ILE A 84 14.54 -0.74 -0.29
N SER A 85 15.46 -1.66 -0.52
CA SER A 85 16.10 -1.79 -1.84
C SER A 85 15.06 -2.29 -2.85
N PRO A 86 14.81 -1.56 -3.95
CA PRO A 86 13.87 -2.00 -4.98
C PRO A 86 14.29 -3.34 -5.58
N LEU A 87 13.29 -4.13 -5.99
CA LEU A 87 13.54 -5.38 -6.70
C LEU A 87 14.14 -5.09 -8.09
N PRO A 88 15.20 -5.79 -8.50
CA PRO A 88 15.75 -5.68 -9.84
C PRO A 88 14.82 -6.40 -10.83
N LEU A 89 13.76 -5.71 -11.25
CA LEU A 89 12.80 -6.24 -12.21
C LEU A 89 13.33 -6.09 -13.64
N GLU A 90 14.33 -6.89 -13.99
CA GLU A 90 14.75 -7.09 -15.38
C GLU A 90 13.87 -8.17 -16.01
N TRP A 91 12.64 -7.83 -16.37
CA TRP A 91 11.89 -8.66 -17.31
C TRP A 91 12.46 -8.40 -18.70
N THR A 92 13.21 -9.39 -19.21
CA THR A 92 13.77 -9.40 -20.56
C THR A 92 12.73 -8.94 -21.57
N ARG A 93 12.95 -7.74 -22.14
CA ARG A 93 12.37 -7.34 -23.42
C ARG A 93 12.98 -8.27 -24.48
N GLN A 94 12.35 -9.43 -24.71
CA GLN A 94 12.54 -10.19 -25.94
C GLN A 94 11.66 -9.61 -27.03
#